data_AF-A0A430DZA6-F1
#
_entry.id   AF-A0A430DZA6-F1
#
_cell.length_a   1.000
_cell.length_b   1.000
_cell.length_c   1.000
_cell.angle_alpha   90.00
_cell.angle_beta   90.00
_cell.angle_gamma   90.00
#
_symmetry.space_group_name_H-M   'P 1'
#
loop_
_entity.id
_entity.type
_entity.pdbx_description
1 polymer ?
#
loop_
_entity_poly.entity_id
_entity_poly.type
_entity_poly.pdbx_seq_one_letter_code
_entity_poly.pdbx_strand_id
1 'polypeptide(L)'
;MEDRVRAADARPTEDELQAMARQAYAEKLAQFCDDQRAYPHHAVDHERANRTWADYYDRLVRNGGHAAMLDGEEQAWRMMGWDAQRVANLRVAIAHVEEGNPPISRRFVDHYLREFGYEPHNGLRRMVERALHPAYRDACLEAERRRRGAIEPASASPYAEPAQASATATAVDRSSADQGAYFSDFIEAAIAALVANERWDGKSGRQARSTIALFELLIGRKKLGAYHQDDLTAFMKKLRFVPKQYDMTRAESRKSILNHVAAGEAAAEKADGKPIAGERSNRTRNRHLSSLAAIVRWGITNKKGKPDITFDKQFAIVSKRKRARSERPATSKDDVAALFAMPTWTGSQPHRGGTGAAVLRARVTPGDAIVHDAFYWVPLLLYYTGARREEICKLCPGDVKLAPIPHIFIDFTDFGRIKNDQSVRPVPLHRELVRLGFLQFVEECRKRGCSPSAPMAQI
;
A
#
# COMPACT_ATOMS: atom_id res chain seq x y z
N MET A 1 -17.43 -14.22 -24.52
CA MET A 1 -17.30 -12.96 -25.27
C MET A 1 -15.82 -12.81 -25.48
N GLU A 2 -15.36 -13.00 -26.71
CA GLU A 2 -13.95 -13.19 -27.07
C GLU A 2 -13.09 -11.97 -26.67
N ASP A 3 -11.91 -12.26 -26.10
CA ASP A 3 -10.88 -11.29 -25.72
C ASP A 3 -10.37 -10.54 -26.96
N ARG A 4 -11.08 -9.49 -27.37
CA ARG A 4 -10.55 -8.46 -28.27
C ARG A 4 -9.71 -7.49 -27.45
N VAL A 5 -8.48 -7.91 -27.14
CA VAL A 5 -7.45 -6.97 -26.69
C VAL A 5 -7.23 -5.96 -27.80
N ARG A 6 -7.58 -4.69 -27.54
CA ARG A 6 -7.42 -3.60 -28.50
C ARG A 6 -5.94 -3.28 -28.69
N ALA A 7 -5.61 -2.60 -29.81
CA ALA A 7 -4.24 -2.17 -30.09
C ALA A 7 -3.67 -1.33 -28.93
N ALA A 8 -2.36 -1.41 -28.70
CA ALA A 8 -1.70 -0.80 -27.54
C ALA A 8 -1.81 0.75 -27.49
N ASP A 9 -2.16 1.39 -28.60
CA ASP A 9 -2.38 2.83 -28.74
C ASP A 9 -3.86 3.24 -28.79
N ALA A 10 -4.79 2.27 -28.76
CA ALA A 10 -6.23 2.54 -28.79
C ALA A 10 -6.68 3.32 -27.54
N ARG A 11 -7.58 4.28 -27.75
CA ARG A 11 -8.14 5.12 -26.68
C ARG A 11 -9.65 4.89 -26.57
N PRO A 12 -10.20 4.79 -25.33
CA PRO A 12 -11.63 4.85 -25.08
C PRO A 12 -12.29 6.02 -25.81
N THR A 13 -13.37 5.75 -26.53
CA THR A 13 -14.22 6.79 -27.11
C THR A 13 -14.98 7.52 -26.01
N GLU A 14 -15.53 8.70 -26.32
CA GLU A 14 -16.38 9.42 -25.36
C GLU A 14 -17.57 8.56 -24.92
N ASP A 15 -18.21 7.83 -25.83
CA ASP A 15 -19.32 6.93 -25.51
C ASP A 15 -18.92 5.80 -24.56
N GLU A 16 -17.71 5.26 -24.71
CA GLU A 16 -17.15 4.23 -23.82
C GLU A 16 -16.82 4.81 -22.43
N LEU A 17 -16.24 6.02 -22.36
CA LEU A 17 -16.01 6.72 -21.10
C LEU A 17 -17.33 7.01 -20.37
N GLN A 18 -18.36 7.44 -21.10
CA GLN A 18 -19.70 7.66 -20.55
C GLN A 18 -20.36 6.36 -20.08
N ALA A 19 -20.11 5.24 -20.77
CA ALA A 19 -20.58 3.93 -20.34
C ALA A 19 -19.90 3.49 -19.02
N MET A 20 -18.58 3.62 -18.92
CA MET A 20 -17.83 3.36 -17.68
C MET A 20 -18.32 4.25 -16.53
N ALA A 21 -18.56 5.53 -16.79
CA ALA A 21 -19.09 6.48 -15.81
C ALA A 21 -20.49 6.10 -15.33
N ARG A 22 -21.39 5.67 -16.22
CA ARG A 22 -22.73 5.17 -15.85
C ARG A 22 -22.67 3.93 -14.97
N GLN A 23 -21.78 2.99 -15.29
CA GLN A 23 -21.59 1.77 -14.50
C GLN A 23 -21.05 2.11 -13.11
N ALA A 24 -20.02 2.95 -13.03
CA ALA A 24 -19.47 3.42 -11.76
C ALA A 24 -20.48 4.19 -10.90
N TYR A 25 -21.31 5.03 -11.52
CA TYR A 25 -22.41 5.71 -10.83
C TYR A 25 -23.36 4.70 -10.19
N ALA A 26 -23.83 3.71 -10.95
CA ALA A 26 -24.78 2.72 -10.47
C ALA A 26 -24.20 1.90 -9.30
N GLU A 27 -22.95 1.43 -9.44
CA GLU A 27 -22.25 0.67 -8.39
C GLU A 27 -22.06 1.48 -7.11
N LYS A 28 -21.62 2.74 -7.23
CA LYS A 28 -21.38 3.60 -6.07
C LYS A 28 -22.67 4.04 -5.40
N LEU A 29 -23.69 4.35 -6.18
CA LEU A 29 -25.00 4.68 -5.65
C LEU A 29 -25.60 3.50 -4.87
N ALA A 30 -25.51 2.28 -5.42
CA ALA A 30 -25.94 1.07 -4.72
C ALA A 30 -25.18 0.90 -3.40
N GLN A 31 -23.85 1.01 -3.44
CA GLN A 31 -23.01 0.93 -2.25
C GLN A 31 -23.41 1.94 -1.16
N PHE A 32 -23.56 3.22 -1.51
CA PHE A 32 -23.96 4.24 -0.54
C PHE A 32 -25.36 4.00 0.02
N CYS A 33 -26.32 3.60 -0.82
CA CYS A 33 -27.68 3.29 -0.37
C CYS A 33 -27.73 2.04 0.52
N ASP A 34 -26.90 1.03 0.25
CA ASP A 34 -26.77 -0.16 1.08
C ASP A 34 -26.17 0.19 2.44
N ASP A 35 -25.10 0.98 2.47
CA ASP A 35 -24.45 1.44 3.71
C ASP A 35 -25.42 2.29 4.56
N GLN A 36 -26.15 3.22 3.94
CA GLN A 36 -27.16 4.01 4.64
C GLN A 36 -28.29 3.15 5.24
N ARG A 37 -28.77 2.13 4.51
CA ARG A 37 -29.79 1.19 4.99
C ARG A 37 -29.28 0.24 6.07
N ALA A 38 -28.04 -0.20 5.97
CA ALA A 38 -27.41 -1.08 6.96
C ALA A 38 -27.11 -0.36 8.29
N TYR A 39 -26.98 0.97 8.25
CA TYR A 39 -26.58 1.81 9.38
C TYR A 39 -27.44 3.09 9.51
N PRO A 40 -28.77 2.98 9.74
CA PRO A 40 -29.67 4.13 9.75
C PRO A 40 -29.40 5.10 10.92
N HIS A 41 -28.84 4.60 12.04
CA HIS A 41 -28.46 5.41 13.21
C HIS A 41 -27.23 6.31 12.97
N HIS A 42 -26.50 6.12 11.87
CA HIS A 42 -25.37 6.96 11.46
C HIS A 42 -25.76 8.05 10.45
N ALA A 43 -27.04 8.44 10.39
CA ALA A 43 -27.57 9.41 9.42
C ALA A 43 -26.73 10.69 9.28
N VAL A 44 -26.29 11.28 10.40
CA VAL A 44 -25.47 12.50 10.43
C VAL A 44 -24.06 12.25 9.87
N ASP A 45 -23.49 11.07 10.14
CA ASP A 45 -22.17 10.70 9.63
C ASP A 45 -22.20 10.40 8.13
N HIS A 46 -23.25 9.74 7.64
CA HIS A 46 -23.48 9.51 6.21
C HIS A 46 -23.62 10.82 5.44
N GLU A 47 -24.43 11.74 5.97
CA GLU A 47 -24.62 13.06 5.38
C GLU A 47 -23.31 13.85 5.31
N ARG A 48 -22.56 13.86 6.42
CA ARG A 48 -21.25 14.51 6.47
C ARG A 48 -20.28 13.90 5.47
N ALA A 49 -20.21 12.57 5.40
CA ALA A 49 -19.32 11.85 4.50
C ALA A 49 -19.67 12.09 3.03
N ASN A 50 -20.93 11.91 2.65
CA ASN A 50 -21.40 12.07 1.27
C ASN A 50 -21.22 13.52 0.78
N ARG A 51 -21.53 14.51 1.63
CA ARG A 51 -21.28 15.92 1.29
C ARG A 51 -19.80 16.22 1.10
N THR A 52 -18.94 15.70 1.98
CA THR A 52 -17.48 15.90 1.91
C THR A 52 -16.90 15.28 0.63
N TRP A 53 -17.33 14.06 0.28
CA TRP A 53 -16.85 13.40 -0.93
C TRP A 53 -17.42 14.02 -2.21
N ALA A 54 -18.68 14.48 -2.20
CA ALA A 54 -19.23 15.25 -3.31
C ALA A 54 -18.42 16.54 -3.56
N ASP A 55 -18.09 17.29 -2.51
CA ASP A 55 -17.23 18.48 -2.59
C ASP A 55 -15.82 18.14 -3.13
N TYR A 56 -15.25 17.01 -2.71
CA TYR A 56 -13.97 16.53 -3.19
C TYR A 56 -13.98 16.19 -4.68
N TYR A 57 -14.99 15.47 -5.17
CA TYR A 57 -15.10 15.13 -6.60
C TYR A 57 -15.40 16.36 -7.46
N ASP A 58 -16.24 17.27 -6.97
CA ASP A 58 -16.52 18.53 -7.67
C ASP A 58 -15.26 19.40 -7.80
N ARG A 59 -14.42 19.43 -6.75
CA ARG A 59 -13.08 20.01 -6.81
C ARG A 59 -12.22 19.35 -7.89
N LEU A 60 -12.18 18.02 -7.96
CA LEU A 60 -11.41 17.30 -8.98
C LEU A 60 -11.90 17.60 -10.41
N VAL A 61 -13.21 17.77 -10.61
CA VAL A 61 -13.76 18.17 -11.91
C VAL A 61 -13.25 19.57 -12.30
N ARG A 62 -13.28 20.53 -11.36
CA ARG A 62 -12.87 21.92 -11.63
C ARG A 62 -11.37 22.08 -11.86
N ASN A 63 -10.55 21.30 -11.16
CA ASN A 63 -9.10 21.42 -11.24
C ASN A 63 -8.45 20.41 -12.20
N GLY A 64 -9.24 19.67 -13.01
CA GLY A 64 -8.71 18.72 -13.98
C GLY A 64 -8.09 17.45 -13.36
N GLY A 65 -8.53 17.07 -12.16
CA GLY A 65 -8.13 15.83 -11.48
C GLY A 65 -6.88 15.97 -10.59
N HIS A 66 -6.52 17.18 -10.18
CA HIS A 66 -5.41 17.40 -9.26
C HIS A 66 -5.78 17.00 -7.82
N ALA A 67 -5.27 15.85 -7.38
CA ALA A 67 -5.55 15.29 -6.05
C ALA A 67 -4.96 16.13 -4.90
N ALA A 68 -3.73 16.63 -5.06
CA ALA A 68 -3.06 17.45 -4.05
C ALA A 68 -3.71 18.83 -3.92
N MET A 69 -3.68 19.40 -2.72
CA MET A 69 -4.16 20.77 -2.48
C MET A 69 -3.31 21.78 -3.27
N LEU A 70 -3.97 22.72 -3.96
CA LEU A 70 -3.32 23.81 -4.69
C LEU A 70 -3.27 25.07 -3.81
N ASP A 71 -2.26 25.90 -4.05
CA ASP A 71 -2.08 27.15 -3.31
C ASP A 71 -3.29 28.08 -3.50
N GLY A 72 -3.80 28.64 -2.39
CA GLY A 72 -4.93 29.57 -2.40
C GLY A 72 -6.32 28.95 -2.49
N GLU A 73 -6.47 27.62 -2.65
CA GLU A 73 -7.79 26.96 -2.72
C GLU A 73 -8.65 27.21 -1.48
N GLU A 74 -8.06 27.16 -0.28
CA GLU A 74 -8.81 27.39 0.96
C GLU A 74 -9.36 28.83 1.03
N GLN A 75 -8.58 29.80 0.57
CA GLN A 75 -8.98 31.20 0.52
C GLN A 75 -10.13 31.38 -0.47
N ALA A 76 -10.05 30.72 -1.63
CA ALA A 76 -11.11 30.73 -2.63
C ALA A 76 -12.42 30.12 -2.09
N TRP A 77 -12.37 29.00 -1.35
CA TRP A 77 -13.57 28.40 -0.74
C TRP A 77 -14.21 29.32 0.29
N ARG A 78 -13.41 29.99 1.11
CA ARG A 78 -13.91 30.99 2.07
C ARG A 78 -14.55 32.18 1.36
N MET A 79 -13.98 32.65 0.25
CA MET A 79 -14.58 33.70 -0.59
C MET A 79 -15.88 33.24 -1.26
N MET A 80 -16.01 31.94 -1.57
CA MET A 80 -17.26 31.32 -2.03
C MET A 80 -18.29 31.10 -0.89
N GLY A 81 -18.03 31.61 0.32
CA GLY A 81 -18.94 31.54 1.45
C GLY A 81 -18.99 30.18 2.14
N TRP A 82 -17.97 29.33 2.00
CA TRP A 82 -17.93 28.04 2.70
C TRP A 82 -17.70 28.24 4.20
N ASP A 83 -18.47 27.53 5.01
CA ASP A 83 -18.27 27.51 6.46
C ASP A 83 -16.98 26.76 6.86
N ALA A 84 -16.47 27.06 8.06
CA ALA A 84 -15.22 26.51 8.56
C ALA A 84 -15.25 24.98 8.71
N GLN A 85 -16.41 24.39 9.01
CA GLN A 85 -16.54 22.95 9.21
C GLN A 85 -16.47 22.21 7.87
N ARG A 86 -17.11 22.74 6.82
CA ARG A 86 -17.05 22.21 5.46
C ARG A 86 -15.61 22.24 4.93
N VAL A 87 -14.90 23.35 5.14
CA VAL A 87 -13.48 23.47 4.78
C VAL A 87 -12.63 22.47 5.55
N ALA A 88 -12.83 22.32 6.87
CA ALA A 88 -12.09 21.36 7.69
C ALA A 88 -12.33 19.91 7.25
N ASN A 89 -13.57 19.54 6.95
CA ASN A 89 -13.92 18.20 6.48
C ASN A 89 -13.23 17.89 5.14
N LEU A 90 -13.26 18.82 4.18
CA LEU A 90 -12.60 18.64 2.89
C LEU A 90 -11.09 18.53 3.04
N ARG A 91 -10.46 19.30 3.94
CA ARG A 91 -9.02 19.16 4.25
C ARG A 91 -8.67 17.78 4.76
N VAL A 92 -9.49 17.20 5.64
CA VAL A 92 -9.28 15.83 6.13
C VAL A 92 -9.40 14.82 4.98
N ALA A 93 -10.36 15.01 4.07
CA ALA A 93 -10.50 14.15 2.89
C ALA A 93 -9.30 14.25 1.95
N ILE A 94 -8.81 15.47 1.65
CA ILE A 94 -7.62 15.68 0.80
C ILE A 94 -6.39 15.05 1.44
N ALA A 95 -6.15 15.29 2.73
CA ALA A 95 -5.04 14.69 3.45
C ALA A 95 -5.11 13.15 3.43
N HIS A 96 -6.32 12.57 3.57
CA HIS A 96 -6.52 11.13 3.47
C HIS A 96 -6.11 10.56 2.11
N VAL A 97 -6.39 11.30 1.03
CA VAL A 97 -5.98 10.93 -0.33
C VAL A 97 -4.47 11.09 -0.53
N GLU A 98 -3.88 12.19 -0.04
CA GLU A 98 -2.43 12.43 -0.09
C GLU A 98 -1.63 11.36 0.69
N GLU A 99 -2.23 10.78 1.72
CA GLU A 99 -1.70 9.62 2.47
C GLU A 99 -1.73 8.31 1.67
N GLY A 100 -2.25 8.32 0.44
CA GLY A 100 -2.27 7.17 -0.47
C GLY A 100 -3.57 6.37 -0.44
N ASN A 101 -4.68 6.96 -0.02
CA ASN A 101 -6.00 6.35 -0.05
C ASN A 101 -6.92 7.09 -1.05
N PRO A 102 -6.66 7.01 -2.37
CA PRO A 102 -7.51 7.65 -3.35
C PRO A 102 -8.90 6.98 -3.34
N PRO A 103 -9.98 7.76 -3.47
CA PRO A 103 -11.32 7.21 -3.32
C PRO A 103 -11.78 6.45 -4.58
N ILE A 104 -11.16 6.74 -5.73
CA ILE A 104 -11.18 5.90 -6.92
C ILE A 104 -9.86 5.14 -6.92
N SER A 105 -9.91 3.82 -6.71
CA SER A 105 -8.69 3.02 -6.69
C SER A 105 -8.23 2.72 -8.12
N ARG A 106 -6.91 2.68 -8.31
CA ARG A 106 -6.32 2.35 -9.62
C ARG A 106 -6.77 1.00 -10.16
N ARG A 107 -6.99 0.01 -9.29
CA ARG A 107 -7.52 -1.30 -9.71
C ARG A 107 -8.95 -1.21 -10.23
N PHE A 108 -9.77 -0.34 -9.65
CA PHE A 108 -11.13 -0.14 -10.11
C PHE A 108 -11.15 0.45 -11.53
N VAL A 109 -10.23 1.38 -11.79
CA VAL A 109 -10.01 1.94 -13.13
C VAL A 109 -9.49 0.88 -14.11
N ASP A 110 -8.55 0.05 -13.68
CA ASP A 110 -8.01 -1.06 -14.48
C ASP A 110 -9.09 -2.11 -14.81
N HIS A 111 -10.07 -2.32 -13.92
CA HIS A 111 -11.19 -3.22 -14.16
C HIS A 111 -12.06 -2.71 -15.32
N TYR A 112 -12.47 -1.44 -15.31
CA TYR A 112 -13.23 -0.86 -16.42
C TYR A 112 -12.45 -0.86 -17.73
N LEU A 113 -11.15 -0.55 -17.69
CA LEU A 113 -10.33 -0.59 -18.89
C LEU A 113 -10.32 -2.00 -19.50
N ARG A 114 -10.10 -3.04 -18.68
CA ARG A 114 -10.07 -4.42 -19.14
C ARG A 114 -11.43 -4.93 -19.63
N GLU A 115 -12.52 -4.55 -18.94
CA GLU A 115 -13.89 -4.91 -19.34
C GLU A 115 -14.22 -4.37 -20.75
N PHE A 116 -13.67 -3.22 -21.12
CA PHE A 116 -13.83 -2.61 -22.45
C PHE A 116 -12.72 -3.01 -23.45
N GLY A 117 -11.84 -3.94 -23.08
CA GLY A 117 -10.78 -4.49 -23.95
C GLY A 117 -9.51 -3.65 -24.05
N TYR A 118 -9.28 -2.72 -23.11
CA TYR A 118 -8.09 -1.87 -23.06
C TYR A 118 -7.04 -2.41 -22.08
N GLU A 119 -5.76 -2.40 -22.50
CA GLU A 119 -4.66 -2.72 -21.59
C GLU A 119 -4.36 -1.50 -20.69
N PRO A 120 -4.43 -1.63 -19.35
CA PRO A 120 -4.35 -0.47 -18.47
C PRO A 120 -2.95 0.17 -18.39
N HIS A 121 -2.84 1.40 -18.89
CA HIS A 121 -1.66 2.26 -18.71
C HIS A 121 -2.04 3.65 -18.18
N ASN A 122 -1.05 4.44 -17.73
CA ASN A 122 -1.29 5.69 -16.99
C ASN A 122 -2.00 6.80 -17.79
N GLY A 123 -2.02 6.68 -19.13
CA GLY A 123 -2.77 7.57 -20.00
C GLY A 123 -4.27 7.29 -19.90
N LEU A 124 -4.66 6.04 -20.12
CA LEU A 124 -6.07 5.63 -20.05
C LEU A 124 -6.60 5.71 -18.63
N ARG A 125 -5.79 5.37 -17.62
CA ARG A 125 -6.18 5.50 -16.21
C ARG A 125 -6.62 6.91 -15.87
N ARG A 126 -5.80 7.92 -16.21
CA ARG A 126 -6.14 9.33 -15.96
C ARG A 126 -7.37 9.79 -16.76
N MET A 127 -7.55 9.25 -17.97
CA MET A 127 -8.70 9.58 -18.81
C MET A 127 -10.00 9.03 -18.21
N VAL A 128 -9.98 7.77 -17.76
CA VAL A 128 -11.11 7.14 -17.08
C VAL A 128 -11.35 7.79 -15.72
N GLU A 129 -10.33 7.99 -14.88
CA GLU A 129 -10.47 8.65 -13.56
C GLU A 129 -11.19 9.99 -13.67
N ARG A 130 -10.82 10.82 -14.66
CA ARG A 130 -11.48 12.10 -14.93
C ARG A 130 -12.94 11.93 -15.35
N ALA A 131 -13.23 10.94 -16.19
CA ALA A 131 -14.61 10.62 -16.59
C ALA A 131 -15.45 10.08 -15.41
N LEU A 132 -14.83 9.46 -14.41
CA LEU A 132 -15.51 8.91 -13.24
C LEU A 132 -15.82 9.96 -12.15
N HIS A 133 -15.07 11.07 -12.05
CA HIS A 133 -15.31 12.06 -10.98
C HIS A 133 -16.75 12.61 -10.95
N PRO A 134 -17.38 13.01 -12.07
CA PRO A 134 -18.78 13.42 -12.07
C PRO A 134 -19.73 12.31 -11.59
N ALA A 135 -19.54 11.08 -12.06
CA ALA A 135 -20.35 9.93 -11.66
C ALA A 135 -20.29 9.66 -10.15
N TYR A 136 -19.10 9.72 -9.56
CA TYR A 136 -18.92 9.53 -8.13
C TYR A 136 -19.51 10.69 -7.30
N ARG A 137 -19.36 11.94 -7.76
CA ARG A 137 -20.02 13.10 -7.16
C ARG A 137 -21.54 12.92 -7.14
N ASP A 138 -22.10 12.57 -8.30
CA ASP A 138 -23.54 12.49 -8.48
C ASP A 138 -24.13 11.31 -7.70
N ALA A 139 -23.38 10.21 -7.55
CA ALA A 139 -23.75 9.10 -6.67
C ALA A 139 -23.82 9.51 -5.18
N CYS A 140 -22.86 10.30 -4.68
CA CYS A 140 -22.91 10.84 -3.31
C CYS A 140 -24.15 11.73 -3.09
N LEU A 141 -24.44 12.61 -4.06
CA LEU A 141 -25.58 13.53 -3.98
C LEU A 141 -26.92 12.79 -4.08
N GLU A 142 -27.03 11.81 -4.98
CA GLU A 142 -28.24 11.00 -5.15
C GLU A 142 -28.52 10.12 -3.94
N ALA A 143 -27.50 9.52 -3.32
CA ALA A 143 -27.65 8.75 -2.08
C ALA A 143 -28.26 9.61 -0.96
N GLU A 144 -27.82 10.87 -0.82
CA GLU A 144 -28.42 11.79 0.16
C GLU A 144 -29.85 12.22 -0.21
N ARG A 145 -30.15 12.44 -1.50
CA ARG A 145 -31.52 12.72 -1.94
C ARG A 145 -32.46 11.57 -1.59
N ARG A 146 -32.06 10.32 -1.85
CA ARG A 146 -32.85 9.12 -1.52
C ARG A 146 -33.02 8.95 -0.01
N ARG A 147 -31.97 9.19 0.78
CA ARG A 147 -32.04 9.14 2.24
C ARG A 147 -33.02 10.18 2.79
N ARG A 148 -32.97 11.42 2.30
CA ARG A 148 -33.88 12.50 2.72
C ARG A 148 -35.32 12.24 2.26
N GLY A 149 -35.52 11.74 1.04
CA GLY A 149 -36.84 11.34 0.54
C GLY A 149 -37.46 10.14 1.28
N ALA A 150 -36.63 9.29 1.90
CA ALA A 150 -37.11 8.23 2.80
C ALA A 150 -37.47 8.74 4.22
N ILE A 151 -37.12 9.98 4.56
CA ILE A 151 -37.42 10.63 5.85
C ILE A 151 -38.65 11.54 5.75
N GLU A 152 -39.04 11.99 4.55
CA GLU A 152 -40.33 12.64 4.30
C GLU A 152 -41.46 11.59 4.26
N PRO A 153 -42.48 11.66 5.14
CA PRO A 153 -43.51 10.65 5.19
C PRO A 153 -44.40 10.72 3.95
N ALA A 154 -44.62 9.57 3.33
CA ALA A 154 -45.86 9.34 2.60
C ALA A 154 -47.02 9.64 3.54
N SER A 155 -47.68 10.77 3.29
CA SER A 155 -48.95 11.11 3.91
C SER A 155 -49.99 10.03 3.64
N ALA A 156 -50.72 9.67 4.69
CA ALA A 156 -51.99 8.95 4.70
C ALA A 156 -51.97 7.44 4.41
N SER A 157 -52.14 6.64 5.48
CA SER A 157 -53.20 5.62 5.48
C SER A 157 -53.72 5.40 6.90
N PRO A 158 -55.04 5.26 7.11
CA PRO A 158 -55.70 5.35 8.41
C PRO A 158 -55.98 3.95 8.94
N TYR A 159 -55.14 3.43 9.84
CA TYR A 159 -55.59 2.37 10.74
C TYR A 159 -55.13 2.70 12.15
N ALA A 160 -56.15 2.90 12.99
CA ALA A 160 -56.07 3.22 14.39
C ALA A 160 -55.56 2.01 15.21
N GLU A 161 -54.84 2.38 16.28
CA GLU A 161 -54.44 1.69 17.52
C GLU A 161 -55.50 0.76 18.19
N PRO A 162 -55.23 0.09 19.34
CA PRO A 162 -53.95 -0.09 20.09
C PRO A 162 -53.73 -1.51 20.68
N ALA A 163 -52.54 -1.77 21.25
CA ALA A 163 -52.43 -2.55 22.51
C ALA A 163 -51.07 -2.32 23.20
N GLN A 164 -51.13 -1.69 24.37
CA GLN A 164 -50.05 -1.68 25.37
C GLN A 164 -49.89 -3.07 25.99
N ALA A 165 -48.64 -3.49 26.21
CA ALA A 165 -48.31 -4.44 27.27
C ALA A 165 -46.91 -4.15 27.82
N SER A 166 -46.88 -3.74 29.08
CA SER A 166 -45.71 -3.71 29.95
C SER A 166 -45.06 -5.09 30.08
N ALA A 167 -43.73 -5.16 30.03
CA ALA A 167 -42.97 -6.24 30.66
C ALA A 167 -41.55 -5.79 31.00
N THR A 168 -41.38 -5.46 32.28
CA THR A 168 -40.25 -5.82 33.16
C THR A 168 -38.88 -6.11 32.52
N ALA A 169 -37.93 -5.27 32.88
CA ALA A 169 -36.50 -5.58 32.82
C ALA A 169 -36.18 -6.77 33.72
N THR A 170 -35.85 -7.91 33.12
CA THR A 170 -35.23 -9.03 33.81
C THR A 170 -33.77 -9.10 33.40
N ALA A 171 -32.90 -9.05 34.41
CA ALA A 171 -31.46 -9.26 34.28
C ALA A 171 -31.20 -10.59 33.56
N VAL A 172 -30.50 -10.54 32.43
CA VAL A 172 -30.03 -11.75 31.75
C VAL A 172 -28.71 -12.16 32.37
N ASP A 173 -28.81 -13.32 33.01
CA ASP A 173 -27.77 -14.17 33.54
C ASP A 173 -26.57 -14.32 32.58
N ARG A 174 -25.37 -14.25 33.16
CA ARG A 174 -24.08 -14.43 32.48
C ARG A 174 -23.79 -15.92 32.37
N SER A 175 -24.29 -16.58 31.33
CA SER A 175 -23.83 -17.92 30.96
C SER A 175 -23.98 -18.23 29.47
N SER A 176 -23.19 -17.54 28.62
CA SER A 176 -22.96 -17.95 27.23
C SER A 176 -21.53 -17.71 26.75
N ALA A 177 -20.56 -17.93 27.64
CA ALA A 177 -19.14 -17.85 27.33
C ALA A 177 -18.62 -19.19 26.78
N ASP A 178 -18.96 -19.56 25.53
CA ASP A 178 -18.11 -20.55 24.83
C ASP A 178 -18.08 -20.52 23.28
N GLN A 179 -18.95 -19.77 22.59
CA GLN A 179 -19.06 -19.80 21.10
C GLN A 179 -18.10 -18.86 20.33
N GLY A 180 -16.94 -18.47 20.90
CA GLY A 180 -16.05 -17.46 20.31
C GLY A 180 -14.88 -18.04 19.48
N ALA A 181 -14.65 -17.50 18.28
CA ALA A 181 -13.50 -17.86 17.43
C ALA A 181 -12.15 -17.42 18.05
N TYR A 182 -11.08 -18.14 17.72
CA TYR A 182 -9.73 -17.74 18.13
C TYR A 182 -9.27 -16.50 17.36
N PHE A 183 -8.37 -15.73 17.98
CA PHE A 183 -7.81 -14.53 17.36
C PHE A 183 -7.10 -14.86 16.04
N SER A 184 -6.38 -15.98 15.99
CA SER A 184 -5.77 -16.54 14.77
C SER A 184 -6.73 -16.67 13.59
N ASP A 185 -7.95 -17.16 13.82
CA ASP A 185 -8.90 -17.53 12.76
C ASP A 185 -9.57 -16.28 12.20
N PHE A 186 -9.88 -15.34 13.09
CA PHE A 186 -10.33 -14.00 12.75
C PHE A 186 -9.29 -13.24 11.91
N ILE A 187 -8.00 -13.47 12.14
CA ILE A 187 -6.89 -12.75 11.48
C ILE A 187 -6.67 -13.23 10.06
N GLU A 188 -6.71 -14.53 9.80
CA GLU A 188 -6.57 -14.99 8.41
C GLU A 188 -7.73 -14.51 7.54
N ALA A 189 -8.96 -14.46 8.09
CA ALA A 189 -10.09 -13.83 7.43
C ALA A 189 -9.85 -12.33 7.18
N ALA A 190 -9.34 -11.60 8.18
CA ALA A 190 -9.01 -10.18 8.04
C ALA A 190 -7.93 -9.94 6.99
N ILE A 191 -6.85 -10.73 7.00
CA ILE A 191 -5.75 -10.60 6.05
C ILE A 191 -6.20 -10.96 4.65
N ALA A 192 -6.96 -12.07 4.49
CA ALA A 192 -7.52 -12.46 3.21
C ALA A 192 -8.41 -11.36 2.65
N ALA A 193 -9.32 -10.79 3.46
CA ALA A 193 -10.19 -9.70 3.04
C ALA A 193 -9.43 -8.40 2.74
N LEU A 194 -8.46 -8.01 3.57
CA LEU A 194 -7.64 -6.80 3.35
C LEU A 194 -6.75 -6.93 2.10
N VAL A 195 -6.25 -8.13 1.80
CA VAL A 195 -5.48 -8.40 0.59
C VAL A 195 -6.41 -8.51 -0.63
N ALA A 196 -7.56 -9.18 -0.52
CA ALA A 196 -8.54 -9.29 -1.59
C ALA A 196 -9.10 -7.92 -1.99
N ASN A 197 -9.38 -7.06 -1.01
CA ASN A 197 -9.83 -5.69 -1.20
C ASN A 197 -8.66 -4.71 -1.51
N GLU A 198 -7.46 -5.24 -1.76
CA GLU A 198 -6.22 -4.50 -2.07
C GLU A 198 -5.81 -3.39 -1.10
N ARG A 199 -6.38 -3.38 0.11
CA ARG A 199 -5.94 -2.48 1.15
C ARG A 199 -4.53 -2.82 1.60
N TRP A 200 -4.16 -4.11 1.55
CA TRP A 200 -2.82 -4.62 1.82
C TRP A 200 -2.25 -5.38 0.63
N ASP A 201 -0.94 -5.24 0.40
CA ASP A 201 -0.22 -6.12 -0.51
C ASP A 201 0.15 -7.45 0.18
N GLY A 202 0.56 -8.46 -0.60
CA GLY A 202 0.94 -9.77 -0.07
C GLY A 202 2.11 -9.69 0.94
N LYS A 203 2.98 -8.69 0.82
CA LYS A 203 4.06 -8.43 1.78
C LYS A 203 3.51 -7.95 3.12
N SER A 204 2.58 -7.00 3.12
CA SER A 204 1.92 -6.46 4.31
C SER A 204 1.10 -7.55 5.01
N GLY A 205 0.41 -8.39 4.24
CA GLY A 205 -0.24 -9.59 4.75
C GLY A 205 0.74 -10.53 5.46
N ARG A 206 1.86 -10.91 4.82
CA ARG A 206 2.91 -11.74 5.46
C ARG A 206 3.49 -11.10 6.74
N GLN A 207 3.70 -9.79 6.72
CA GLN A 207 4.23 -9.07 7.88
C GLN A 207 3.22 -9.01 9.03
N ALA A 208 1.93 -8.86 8.72
CA ALA A 208 0.86 -8.92 9.69
C ALA A 208 0.77 -10.33 10.31
N ARG A 209 0.79 -11.40 9.52
CA ARG A 209 0.84 -12.79 10.03
C ARG A 209 1.97 -13.00 11.03
N SER A 210 3.19 -12.57 10.66
CA SER A 210 4.34 -12.66 11.56
C SER A 210 4.15 -11.86 12.85
N THR A 211 3.50 -10.69 12.78
CA THR A 211 3.19 -9.87 13.96
C THR A 211 2.21 -10.55 14.89
N ILE A 212 1.18 -11.17 14.34
CA ILE A 212 0.15 -11.86 15.11
C ILE A 212 0.69 -13.13 15.75
N ALA A 213 1.41 -13.95 14.98
CA ALA A 213 2.05 -15.14 15.51
C ALA A 213 3.00 -14.78 16.66
N LEU A 214 3.69 -13.65 16.57
CA LEU A 214 4.53 -13.13 17.64
C LEU A 214 3.69 -12.64 18.85
N PHE A 215 2.55 -11.99 18.61
CA PHE A 215 1.63 -11.58 19.67
C PHE A 215 1.14 -12.78 20.47
N GLU A 216 0.61 -13.81 19.80
CA GLU A 216 0.14 -15.04 20.44
C GLU A 216 1.28 -15.81 21.13
N LEU A 217 2.49 -15.80 20.56
CA LEU A 217 3.66 -16.43 21.20
C LEU A 217 4.02 -15.76 22.54
N LEU A 218 3.97 -14.42 22.60
CA LEU A 218 4.44 -13.65 23.76
C LEU A 218 3.38 -13.49 24.85
N ILE A 219 2.10 -13.47 24.47
CA ILE A 219 0.95 -13.25 25.37
C ILE A 219 0.22 -14.55 25.70
N GLY A 220 0.30 -15.54 24.82
CA GLY A 220 -0.52 -16.73 24.88
C GLY A 220 -1.73 -16.60 23.96
N ARG A 221 -2.13 -17.73 23.36
CA ARG A 221 -3.27 -17.80 22.44
C ARG A 221 -4.58 -17.77 23.22
N LYS A 222 -5.39 -16.72 23.00
CA LYS A 222 -6.73 -16.55 23.59
C LYS A 222 -7.81 -16.37 22.51
N LYS A 223 -9.08 -16.49 22.90
CA LYS A 223 -10.24 -16.10 22.08
C LYS A 223 -10.23 -14.58 21.85
N LEU A 224 -10.81 -14.11 20.74
CA LEU A 224 -10.78 -12.69 20.35
C LEU A 224 -11.21 -11.73 21.48
N GLY A 225 -12.33 -12.01 22.15
CA GLY A 225 -12.86 -11.17 23.23
C GLY A 225 -12.15 -11.29 24.58
N ALA A 226 -11.23 -12.24 24.73
CA ALA A 226 -10.49 -12.48 25.99
C ALA A 226 -9.17 -11.71 26.06
N TYR A 227 -8.84 -10.93 25.02
CA TYR A 227 -7.70 -10.02 25.05
C TYR A 227 -8.12 -8.66 25.59
N HIS A 228 -7.38 -8.18 26.59
CA HIS A 228 -7.61 -6.91 27.27
C HIS A 228 -6.41 -5.96 27.13
N GLN A 229 -6.56 -4.72 27.60
CA GLN A 229 -5.51 -3.70 27.52
C GLN A 229 -4.18 -4.13 28.17
N ASP A 230 -4.24 -4.95 29.22
CA ASP A 230 -3.04 -5.50 29.89
C ASP A 230 -2.23 -6.40 28.97
N ASP A 231 -2.89 -7.15 28.08
CA ASP A 231 -2.22 -7.99 27.08
C ASP A 231 -1.46 -7.15 26.05
N LEU A 232 -2.07 -6.05 25.58
CA LEU A 232 -1.38 -5.11 24.68
C LEU A 232 -0.17 -4.48 25.39
N THR A 233 -0.33 -4.10 26.66
CA THR A 233 0.74 -3.49 27.46
C THR A 233 1.89 -4.47 27.69
N ALA A 234 1.58 -5.72 28.05
CA ALA A 234 2.57 -6.79 28.17
C ALA A 234 3.28 -7.05 26.84
N PHE A 235 2.53 -7.03 25.73
CA PHE A 235 3.11 -7.24 24.39
C PHE A 235 4.08 -6.13 24.04
N MET A 236 3.70 -4.87 24.29
CA MET A 236 4.55 -3.71 24.02
C MET A 236 5.83 -3.70 24.85
N LYS A 237 5.78 -4.20 26.10
CA LYS A 237 6.96 -4.40 26.96
C LYS A 237 7.88 -5.47 26.39
N LYS A 238 7.34 -6.66 26.10
CA LYS A 238 8.10 -7.81 25.55
C LYS A 238 8.68 -7.53 24.17
N LEU A 239 7.96 -6.79 23.32
CA LEU A 239 8.37 -6.48 21.94
C LEU A 239 9.69 -5.70 21.87
N ARG A 240 10.10 -5.01 22.94
CA ARG A 240 11.40 -4.34 23.04
C ARG A 240 12.57 -5.31 22.89
N PHE A 241 12.40 -6.56 23.33
CA PHE A 241 13.48 -7.54 23.47
C PHE A 241 13.46 -8.63 22.41
N VAL A 242 12.52 -8.56 21.46
CA VAL A 242 12.45 -9.53 20.35
C VAL A 242 13.69 -9.39 19.46
N PRO A 243 14.42 -10.50 19.13
CA PRO A 243 15.64 -10.47 18.33
C PRO A 243 15.48 -9.77 16.99
N LYS A 244 16.53 -9.12 16.45
CA LYS A 244 16.45 -8.38 15.17
C LYS A 244 16.01 -9.22 13.99
N GLN A 245 16.52 -10.44 13.93
CA GLN A 245 16.21 -11.48 12.97
C GLN A 245 15.64 -12.65 13.76
N TYR A 246 14.49 -13.17 13.33
CA TYR A 246 13.84 -14.31 13.96
C TYR A 246 12.98 -15.02 12.92
N ASP A 247 12.73 -16.30 13.15
CA ASP A 247 11.88 -17.15 12.34
C ASP A 247 10.69 -17.63 13.18
N MET A 248 9.47 -17.50 12.63
CA MET A 248 8.25 -17.94 13.32
C MET A 248 7.81 -19.35 12.87
N THR A 249 8.48 -19.96 11.90
CA THR A 249 8.08 -21.24 11.31
C THR A 249 8.60 -22.44 12.11
N ARG A 250 9.80 -22.35 12.69
CA ARG A 250 10.45 -23.44 13.44
C ARG A 250 10.21 -23.33 14.94
N ALA A 251 10.00 -24.47 15.61
CA ALA A 251 9.75 -24.52 17.05
C ALA A 251 10.95 -24.03 17.88
N GLU A 252 12.16 -24.38 17.47
CA GLU A 252 13.42 -23.96 18.10
C GLU A 252 13.59 -22.45 18.04
N SER A 253 13.21 -21.83 16.91
CA SER A 253 13.29 -20.39 16.76
C SER A 253 12.28 -19.67 17.66
N ARG A 254 11.06 -20.20 17.82
CA ARG A 254 10.08 -19.67 18.79
C ARG A 254 10.59 -19.75 20.23
N LYS A 255 11.21 -20.87 20.62
CA LYS A 255 11.85 -21.01 21.94
C LYS A 255 12.97 -19.99 22.14
N SER A 256 13.80 -19.79 21.11
CA SER A 256 14.85 -18.77 21.12
C SER A 256 14.29 -17.36 21.32
N ILE A 257 13.18 -16.99 20.65
CA ILE A 257 12.52 -15.70 20.85
C ILE A 257 12.10 -15.52 22.31
N LEU A 258 11.46 -16.53 22.91
CA LEU A 258 11.03 -16.49 24.31
C LEU A 258 12.21 -16.30 25.26
N ASN A 259 13.30 -17.04 25.04
CA ASN A 259 14.53 -16.91 25.84
C ASN A 259 15.14 -15.51 25.74
N HIS A 260 15.19 -14.92 24.54
CA HIS A 260 15.68 -13.57 24.34
C HIS A 260 14.81 -12.52 25.03
N VAL A 261 13.49 -12.68 24.97
CA VAL A 261 12.55 -11.78 25.65
C VAL A 261 12.70 -11.89 27.17
N ALA A 262 12.73 -13.10 27.72
CA ALA A 262 12.92 -13.32 29.15
C ALA A 262 14.24 -12.73 29.67
N ALA A 263 15.35 -12.92 28.93
CA ALA A 263 16.64 -12.31 29.27
C ALA A 263 16.58 -10.78 29.23
N GLY A 264 15.87 -10.21 28.26
CA GLY A 264 15.67 -8.76 28.16
C GLY A 264 14.79 -8.19 29.27
N GLU A 265 13.73 -8.88 29.66
CA GLU A 265 12.87 -8.51 30.79
C GLU A 265 13.67 -8.52 32.11
N ALA A 266 14.44 -9.58 32.37
CA ALA A 266 15.30 -9.67 33.55
C ALA A 266 16.41 -8.59 33.56
N ALA A 267 16.92 -8.20 32.38
CA ALA A 267 17.86 -7.09 32.28
C ALA A 267 17.17 -5.73 32.54
N ALA A 268 15.91 -5.57 32.12
CA ALA A 268 15.16 -4.33 32.27
C ALA A 268 14.82 -4.03 33.73
N GLU A 269 14.50 -5.05 34.51
CA GLU A 269 14.30 -4.95 35.96
C GLU A 269 15.56 -4.42 36.65
N LYS A 270 16.74 -4.87 36.22
CA LYS A 270 18.03 -4.43 36.78
C LYS A 270 18.46 -3.04 36.30
N ALA A 271 17.94 -2.58 35.17
CA ALA A 271 18.39 -1.35 34.50
C ALA A 271 17.72 -0.07 35.03
N ASP A 272 16.73 -0.17 35.92
CA ASP A 272 16.02 0.95 36.56
C ASP A 272 15.63 2.06 35.56
N GLY A 273 14.92 1.67 34.51
CA GLY A 273 14.42 2.60 33.48
C GLY A 273 15.46 3.06 32.43
N LYS A 274 16.73 2.64 32.53
CA LYS A 274 17.74 2.96 31.50
C LYS A 274 17.52 2.15 30.21
N PRO A 275 17.78 2.75 29.03
CA PRO A 275 17.69 2.03 27.76
C PRO A 275 18.69 0.86 27.70
N ILE A 276 18.22 -0.31 27.31
CA ILE A 276 19.06 -1.50 27.18
C ILE A 276 19.60 -1.57 25.75
N ALA A 277 20.89 -1.87 25.63
CA ALA A 277 21.52 -2.06 24.34
C ALA A 277 20.87 -3.24 23.58
N GLY A 278 20.56 -3.02 22.30
CA GLY A 278 19.99 -4.07 21.44
C GLY A 278 18.46 -4.07 21.37
N GLU A 279 17.77 -3.20 22.10
CA GLU A 279 16.31 -3.06 22.01
C GLU A 279 15.80 -2.79 20.58
N ARG A 280 14.59 -3.28 20.32
CA ARG A 280 13.86 -2.99 19.09
C ARG A 280 13.53 -1.51 19.00
N SER A 281 13.80 -0.95 17.81
CA SER A 281 13.50 0.45 17.54
C SER A 281 12.00 0.74 17.63
N ASN A 282 11.65 1.95 18.09
CA ASN A 282 10.26 2.43 18.15
C ASN A 282 9.55 2.33 16.79
N ARG A 283 10.26 2.55 15.68
CA ARG A 283 9.71 2.39 14.34
C ARG A 283 9.24 0.96 14.07
N THR A 284 10.04 -0.04 14.45
CA THR A 284 9.66 -1.45 14.28
C THR A 284 8.53 -1.84 15.24
N ARG A 285 8.58 -1.36 16.49
CA ARG A 285 7.51 -1.57 17.48
C ARG A 285 6.17 -1.01 17.00
N ASN A 286 6.14 0.25 16.57
CA ASN A 286 4.95 0.91 16.04
C ASN A 286 4.40 0.18 14.80
N ARG A 287 5.26 -0.38 13.95
CA ARG A 287 4.84 -1.16 12.79
C ARG A 287 4.02 -2.40 13.19
N HIS A 288 4.40 -3.10 14.26
CA HIS A 288 3.62 -4.22 14.78
C HIS A 288 2.26 -3.74 15.34
N LEU A 289 2.26 -2.63 16.08
CA LEU A 289 1.04 -2.01 16.59
C LEU A 289 0.09 -1.57 15.48
N SER A 290 0.62 -1.00 14.38
CA SER A 290 -0.19 -0.63 13.21
C SER A 290 -0.87 -1.83 12.56
N SER A 291 -0.18 -2.97 12.44
CA SER A 291 -0.79 -4.20 11.91
C SER A 291 -1.91 -4.72 12.82
N LEU A 292 -1.69 -4.75 14.14
CA LEU A 292 -2.71 -5.14 15.12
C LEU A 292 -3.92 -4.20 15.08
N ALA A 293 -3.69 -2.89 15.09
CA ALA A 293 -4.74 -1.88 15.06
C ALA A 293 -5.60 -1.96 13.79
N ALA A 294 -4.96 -2.20 12.63
CA ALA A 294 -5.67 -2.34 11.36
C ALA A 294 -6.57 -3.59 11.31
N ILE A 295 -6.09 -4.71 11.86
CA ILE A 295 -6.87 -5.95 11.99
C ILE A 295 -8.07 -5.76 12.92
N VAL A 296 -7.86 -5.13 14.09
CA VAL A 296 -8.94 -4.83 15.04
C VAL A 296 -9.96 -3.89 14.40
N ARG A 297 -9.50 -2.85 13.72
CA ARG A 297 -10.37 -1.92 12.98
C ARG A 297 -11.18 -2.65 11.91
N TRP A 298 -10.56 -3.56 11.17
CA TRP A 298 -11.28 -4.39 10.20
C TRP A 298 -12.39 -5.22 10.87
N GLY A 299 -12.14 -5.81 12.04
CA GLY A 299 -13.15 -6.54 12.81
C GLY A 299 -14.35 -5.73 13.20
N ILE A 300 -14.08 -4.51 13.69
CA ILE A 300 -15.11 -3.53 14.05
C ILE A 300 -15.93 -3.17 12.81
N THR A 301 -15.26 -2.76 11.72
CA THR A 301 -15.94 -2.36 10.47
C THR A 301 -16.78 -3.48 9.86
N ASN A 302 -16.35 -4.74 9.97
CA ASN A 302 -17.03 -5.89 9.37
C ASN A 302 -17.93 -6.65 10.34
N LYS A 303 -18.16 -6.12 11.56
CA LYS A 303 -18.95 -6.76 12.63
C LYS A 303 -18.52 -8.21 12.94
N LYS A 304 -17.23 -8.50 12.80
CA LYS A 304 -16.64 -9.81 13.09
C LYS A 304 -16.12 -9.94 14.54
N GLY A 305 -16.30 -8.88 15.34
CA GLY A 305 -15.88 -8.79 16.73
C GLY A 305 -14.61 -7.94 16.91
N LYS A 306 -14.27 -7.66 18.17
CA LYS A 306 -13.05 -6.96 18.56
C LYS A 306 -12.52 -7.50 19.90
N PRO A 307 -11.20 -7.45 20.15
CA PRO A 307 -10.69 -7.54 21.51
C PRO A 307 -11.06 -6.28 22.29
N ASP A 308 -10.98 -6.36 23.61
CA ASP A 308 -11.16 -5.22 24.49
C ASP A 308 -9.84 -4.45 24.68
N ILE A 309 -9.33 -3.95 23.55
CA ILE A 309 -8.05 -3.25 23.45
C ILE A 309 -8.26 -1.92 22.70
N THR A 310 -7.65 -0.85 23.20
CA THR A 310 -7.51 0.42 22.50
C THR A 310 -6.05 0.69 22.13
N PHE A 311 -5.86 1.29 20.95
CA PHE A 311 -4.55 1.71 20.44
C PHE A 311 -4.31 3.22 20.60
N ASP A 312 -5.25 3.95 21.22
CA ASP A 312 -5.09 5.39 21.44
C ASP A 312 -3.85 5.67 22.31
N LYS A 313 -3.02 6.61 21.85
CA LYS A 313 -1.77 7.04 22.51
C LYS A 313 -0.76 5.92 22.83
N GLN A 314 -0.88 4.74 22.22
CA GLN A 314 0.04 3.61 22.45
C GLN A 314 1.32 3.67 21.57
N PHE A 315 1.32 4.51 20.54
CA PHE A 315 2.44 4.60 19.60
C PHE A 315 3.58 5.44 20.19
N ALA A 316 4.77 4.86 20.24
CA ALA A 316 5.94 5.59 20.71
C ALA A 316 6.32 6.70 19.73
N ILE A 317 6.72 7.86 20.25
CA ILE A 317 7.23 8.95 19.42
C ILE A 317 8.51 8.48 18.71
N VAL A 318 8.55 8.65 17.40
CA VAL A 318 9.74 8.38 16.57
C VAL A 318 10.32 9.72 16.17
N SER A 319 11.48 10.08 16.75
CA SER A 319 12.22 11.27 16.33
C SER A 319 12.54 11.19 14.84
N LYS A 320 12.26 12.27 14.12
CA LYS A 320 12.68 12.42 12.72
C LYS A 320 14.18 12.74 12.58
N ARG A 321 14.83 13.21 13.66
CA ARG A 321 16.27 13.51 13.65
C ARG A 321 17.07 12.20 13.66
N LYS A 322 17.75 11.90 12.56
CA LYS A 322 18.76 10.84 12.51
C LYS A 322 20.09 11.42 13.00
N ARG A 323 20.85 10.64 13.77
CA ARG A 323 22.26 10.97 14.05
C ARG A 323 23.04 10.75 12.76
N ALA A 324 23.92 11.68 12.36
CA ALA A 324 24.74 11.56 11.15
C ALA A 324 25.50 10.22 11.08
N ARG A 325 25.98 9.69 12.22
CA ARG A 325 26.63 8.37 12.32
C ARG A 325 25.72 7.18 11.94
N SER A 326 24.39 7.36 12.01
CA SER A 326 23.39 6.36 11.60
C SER A 326 22.94 6.53 10.16
N GLU A 327 23.41 7.58 9.48
CA GLU A 327 23.26 7.73 8.04
C GLU A 327 24.32 6.86 7.38
N ARG A 328 23.93 6.14 6.33
CA ARG A 328 24.90 5.42 5.51
C ARG A 328 25.66 6.50 4.76
N PRO A 329 26.98 6.69 4.98
CA PRO A 329 27.73 7.68 4.23
C PRO A 329 27.58 7.38 2.75
N ALA A 330 27.52 8.42 1.93
CA ALA A 330 27.61 8.24 0.48
C ALA A 330 28.93 7.55 0.16
N THR A 331 28.91 6.60 -0.78
CA THR A 331 30.12 5.97 -1.28
C THR A 331 31.08 7.06 -1.78
N SER A 332 32.33 7.06 -1.31
CA SER A 332 33.28 8.08 -1.70
C SER A 332 33.63 7.97 -3.20
N LYS A 333 34.12 9.06 -3.80
CA LYS A 333 34.59 9.01 -5.21
C LYS A 333 35.71 7.97 -5.38
N ASP A 334 36.56 7.82 -4.37
CA ASP A 334 37.68 6.86 -4.39
C ASP A 334 37.18 5.41 -4.32
N ASP A 335 36.17 5.13 -3.48
CA ASP A 335 35.54 3.80 -3.43
C ASP A 335 34.85 3.44 -4.74
N VAL A 336 34.19 4.42 -5.38
CA VAL A 336 33.58 4.24 -6.70
C VAL A 336 34.64 3.97 -7.76
N ALA A 337 35.75 4.72 -7.74
CA ALA A 337 36.87 4.50 -8.66
C ALA A 337 37.49 3.12 -8.45
N ALA A 338 37.70 2.70 -7.21
CA ALA A 338 38.20 1.37 -6.86
C ALA A 338 37.24 0.26 -7.32
N LEU A 339 35.93 0.46 -7.15
CA LEU A 339 34.91 -0.48 -7.63
C LEU A 339 35.00 -0.65 -9.16
N PHE A 340 34.94 0.44 -9.93
CA PHE A 340 34.96 0.36 -11.40
C PHE A 340 36.34 0.05 -11.99
N ALA A 341 37.40 0.01 -11.17
CA ALA A 341 38.71 -0.52 -11.56
C ALA A 341 38.78 -2.06 -11.52
N MET A 342 37.80 -2.73 -10.91
CA MET A 342 37.80 -4.19 -10.79
C MET A 342 37.73 -4.89 -12.15
N PRO A 343 38.28 -6.11 -12.27
CA PRO A 343 38.29 -6.92 -13.51
C PRO A 343 36.94 -7.06 -14.21
N THR A 344 35.83 -6.99 -13.46
CA THR A 344 34.48 -7.01 -14.02
C THR A 344 34.26 -5.93 -15.08
N TRP A 345 34.89 -4.76 -14.94
CA TRP A 345 34.79 -3.65 -15.89
C TRP A 345 36.05 -3.42 -16.74
N THR A 346 37.19 -3.93 -16.30
CA THR A 346 38.50 -3.68 -16.94
C THR A 346 39.08 -4.89 -17.68
N GLY A 347 38.52 -6.09 -17.50
CA GLY A 347 38.95 -7.33 -18.14
C GLY A 347 39.03 -8.47 -17.12
N SER A 348 38.14 -9.44 -17.24
CA SER A 348 38.05 -10.60 -16.34
C SER A 348 38.39 -11.90 -17.07
N GLN A 349 38.59 -12.99 -16.31
CA GLN A 349 38.69 -14.31 -16.91
C GLN A 349 37.41 -14.64 -17.72
N PRO A 350 37.53 -15.28 -18.89
CA PRO A 350 36.39 -15.66 -19.71
C PRO A 350 35.38 -16.52 -18.94
N HIS A 351 34.10 -16.16 -19.02
CA HIS A 351 33.01 -16.93 -18.41
C HIS A 351 31.70 -16.77 -19.20
N ARG A 352 30.78 -17.72 -19.04
CA ARG A 352 29.50 -17.74 -19.76
C ARG A 352 28.41 -16.85 -19.15
N GLY A 353 28.69 -16.19 -18.02
CA GLY A 353 27.70 -15.43 -17.26
C GLY A 353 26.90 -16.31 -16.30
N GLY A 354 25.91 -15.74 -15.63
CA GLY A 354 25.06 -16.45 -14.68
C GLY A 354 25.60 -16.55 -13.25
N THR A 355 25.11 -17.55 -12.51
CA THR A 355 25.37 -17.75 -11.08
C THR A 355 26.32 -18.94 -10.82
N GLY A 356 26.97 -18.95 -9.65
CA GLY A 356 27.87 -20.03 -9.23
C GLY A 356 29.24 -19.53 -8.78
N ALA A 357 29.86 -20.22 -7.82
CA ALA A 357 31.11 -19.78 -7.20
C ALA A 357 32.26 -19.60 -8.21
N ALA A 358 32.35 -20.48 -9.21
CA ALA A 358 33.37 -20.39 -10.26
C ALA A 358 33.19 -19.14 -11.14
N VAL A 359 31.96 -18.85 -11.57
CA VAL A 359 31.64 -17.66 -12.37
C VAL A 359 31.88 -16.38 -11.56
N LEU A 360 31.45 -16.36 -10.29
CA LEU A 360 31.69 -15.22 -9.39
C LEU A 360 33.19 -14.95 -9.19
N ARG A 361 34.00 -16.00 -9.09
CA ARG A 361 35.46 -15.87 -9.00
C ARG A 361 36.09 -15.39 -10.31
N ALA A 362 35.62 -15.88 -11.45
CA ALA A 362 36.13 -15.47 -12.76
C ALA A 362 35.96 -13.96 -13.00
N ARG A 363 34.81 -13.40 -12.61
CA ARG A 363 34.47 -11.95 -12.75
C ARG A 363 35.44 -11.00 -12.07
N VAL A 364 36.08 -11.45 -10.98
CA VAL A 364 36.99 -10.63 -10.16
C VAL A 364 38.45 -11.03 -10.35
N THR A 365 38.72 -12.02 -11.21
CA THR A 365 40.07 -12.42 -11.58
C THR A 365 40.44 -11.70 -12.89
N PRO A 366 41.59 -11.00 -12.96
CA PRO A 366 42.04 -10.36 -14.21
C PRO A 366 42.11 -11.32 -15.40
N GLY A 367 41.71 -10.83 -16.57
CA GLY A 367 41.76 -11.53 -17.85
C GLY A 367 41.46 -10.57 -19.00
N ASP A 368 41.20 -11.10 -20.18
CA ASP A 368 40.99 -10.34 -21.43
C ASP A 368 39.53 -10.25 -21.88
N ALA A 369 38.60 -10.85 -21.13
CA ALA A 369 37.18 -10.87 -21.48
C ALA A 369 36.37 -9.80 -20.72
N ILE A 370 35.50 -9.09 -21.45
CA ILE A 370 34.45 -8.25 -20.86
C ILE A 370 33.11 -8.93 -21.12
N VAL A 371 32.43 -9.34 -20.05
CA VAL A 371 31.13 -10.03 -20.14
C VAL A 371 30.02 -9.05 -19.76
N HIS A 372 29.23 -8.64 -20.77
CA HIS A 372 28.09 -7.73 -20.60
C HIS A 372 26.85 -8.45 -20.08
N ASP A 373 26.79 -8.71 -18.77
CA ASP A 373 25.62 -9.26 -18.10
C ASP A 373 25.13 -8.39 -16.94
N ALA A 374 24.20 -8.89 -16.13
CA ALA A 374 23.64 -8.17 -15.00
C ALA A 374 24.70 -7.62 -14.02
N PHE A 375 25.82 -8.31 -13.80
CA PHE A 375 26.87 -7.83 -12.89
C PHE A 375 27.65 -6.66 -13.47
N TYR A 376 27.77 -6.59 -14.79
CA TYR A 376 28.39 -5.47 -15.48
C TYR A 376 27.46 -4.24 -15.47
N TRP A 377 26.22 -4.42 -15.92
CA TRP A 377 25.31 -3.30 -16.18
C TRP A 377 24.62 -2.75 -14.95
N VAL A 378 24.19 -3.59 -13.99
CA VAL A 378 23.39 -3.11 -12.85
C VAL A 378 24.15 -2.06 -12.03
N PRO A 379 25.43 -2.25 -11.63
CA PRO A 379 26.15 -1.23 -10.88
C PRO A 379 26.39 0.06 -11.67
N LEU A 380 26.70 -0.03 -12.96
CA LEU A 380 26.85 1.13 -13.86
C LEU A 380 25.56 1.94 -13.93
N LEU A 381 24.44 1.27 -14.18
CA LEU A 381 23.12 1.89 -14.25
C LEU A 381 22.77 2.54 -12.91
N LEU A 382 22.97 1.86 -11.78
CA LEU A 382 22.70 2.42 -10.46
C LEU A 382 23.51 3.68 -10.19
N TYR A 383 24.80 3.67 -10.56
CA TYR A 383 25.69 4.81 -10.38
C TYR A 383 25.27 6.02 -11.23
N TYR A 384 25.03 5.81 -12.53
CA TYR A 384 24.73 6.92 -13.45
C TYR A 384 23.28 7.41 -13.40
N THR A 385 22.33 6.60 -12.95
CA THR A 385 20.89 6.95 -12.96
C THR A 385 20.34 7.31 -11.59
N GLY A 386 20.97 6.85 -10.50
CA GLY A 386 20.42 6.96 -9.15
C GLY A 386 19.10 6.20 -8.94
N ALA A 387 18.73 5.33 -9.89
CA ALA A 387 17.53 4.51 -9.78
C ALA A 387 17.63 3.50 -8.64
N ARG A 388 16.49 2.99 -8.18
CA ARG A 388 16.49 1.96 -7.14
C ARG A 388 16.97 0.63 -7.75
N ARG A 389 17.68 -0.17 -6.95
CA ARG A 389 18.14 -1.51 -7.36
C ARG A 389 17.01 -2.34 -7.95
N GLU A 390 15.84 -2.33 -7.31
CA GLU A 390 14.68 -3.09 -7.78
C GLU A 390 14.07 -2.54 -9.08
N GLU A 391 14.30 -1.27 -9.43
CA GLU A 391 13.89 -0.68 -10.72
C GLU A 391 14.82 -1.17 -11.83
N ILE A 392 16.14 -1.11 -11.61
CA ILE A 392 17.14 -1.55 -12.58
C ILE A 392 17.09 -3.06 -12.85
N CYS A 393 16.93 -3.88 -11.80
CA CYS A 393 16.91 -5.34 -11.96
C CYS A 393 15.66 -5.87 -12.70
N LYS A 394 14.63 -5.04 -12.90
CA LYS A 394 13.41 -5.38 -13.65
C LYS A 394 13.37 -4.77 -15.03
N LEU A 395 14.40 -4.01 -15.40
CA LEU A 395 14.43 -3.29 -16.65
C LEU A 395 14.35 -4.26 -17.83
N CYS A 396 13.41 -4.03 -18.72
CA CYS A 396 13.21 -4.82 -19.92
C CYS A 396 13.70 -4.05 -21.15
N PRO A 397 14.02 -4.72 -22.27
CA PRO A 397 14.48 -4.02 -23.47
C PRO A 397 13.45 -3.01 -24.03
N GLY A 398 12.16 -3.23 -23.76
CA GLY A 398 11.07 -2.32 -24.14
C GLY A 398 11.05 -1.01 -23.35
N ASP A 399 11.66 -0.97 -22.16
CA ASP A 399 11.70 0.20 -21.28
C ASP A 399 12.74 1.23 -21.74
N VAL A 400 13.69 0.83 -22.59
CA VAL A 400 14.75 1.70 -23.10
C VAL A 400 14.27 2.37 -24.39
N LYS A 401 14.15 3.69 -24.36
CA LYS A 401 13.67 4.52 -25.47
C LYS A 401 14.80 5.36 -26.04
N LEU A 402 14.77 5.62 -27.35
CA LEU A 402 15.83 6.36 -28.06
C LEU A 402 15.55 7.85 -28.22
N ALA A 403 14.28 8.26 -28.22
CA ALA A 403 13.85 9.64 -28.50
C ALA A 403 13.04 10.23 -27.34
N PRO A 404 13.06 11.57 -27.15
CA PRO A 404 13.89 12.56 -27.87
C PRO A 404 15.38 12.51 -27.49
N ILE A 405 15.70 11.91 -26.34
CA ILE A 405 17.06 11.51 -25.93
C ILE A 405 17.00 10.06 -25.44
N PRO A 406 18.09 9.27 -25.57
CA PRO A 406 18.16 7.93 -25.01
C PRO A 406 17.87 7.95 -23.51
N HIS A 407 16.86 7.19 -23.07
CA HIS A 407 16.44 7.15 -21.69
C HIS A 407 15.88 5.79 -21.30
N ILE A 408 15.92 5.52 -20.00
CA ILE A 408 15.21 4.42 -19.36
C ILE A 408 13.86 4.95 -18.88
N PHE A 409 12.77 4.35 -19.34
CA PHE A 409 11.44 4.63 -18.83
C PHE A 409 11.14 3.71 -17.65
N ILE A 410 11.29 4.23 -16.43
CA ILE A 410 10.98 3.47 -15.22
C ILE A 410 9.47 3.51 -15.03
N ASP A 411 8.79 2.38 -15.24
CA ASP A 411 7.35 2.22 -15.08
C ASP A 411 6.99 0.97 -14.26
N PHE A 412 5.69 0.76 -14.05
CA PHE A 412 5.14 -0.46 -13.47
C PHE A 412 5.36 -1.64 -14.42
N THR A 413 6.39 -2.44 -14.17
CA THR A 413 6.62 -3.71 -14.89
C THR A 413 5.74 -4.83 -14.32
N ASP A 414 5.38 -5.82 -15.15
CA ASP A 414 4.72 -7.07 -14.71
C ASP A 414 5.54 -7.84 -13.65
N PHE A 415 6.86 -7.60 -13.60
CA PHE A 415 7.81 -8.21 -12.67
C PHE A 415 7.90 -7.50 -11.30
N GLY A 416 7.00 -6.55 -11.05
CA GLY A 416 6.65 -6.09 -9.71
C GLY A 416 6.58 -4.58 -9.56
N ARG A 417 5.70 -4.13 -8.66
CA ARG A 417 5.35 -2.72 -8.42
C ARG A 417 6.54 -1.88 -7.90
N ILE A 418 6.58 -0.62 -8.33
CA ILE A 418 7.35 0.43 -7.65
C ILE A 418 6.47 1.02 -6.54
N LYS A 419 7.09 1.52 -5.47
CA LYS A 419 6.44 1.80 -4.18
C LYS A 419 5.33 2.87 -4.25
N ASN A 420 5.44 3.87 -5.13
CA ASN A 420 4.54 5.04 -5.21
C ASN A 420 4.46 5.54 -6.66
N ASP A 421 3.32 6.10 -7.09
CA ASP A 421 3.09 6.61 -8.47
C ASP A 421 4.11 7.68 -8.91
N GLN A 422 4.63 8.48 -7.97
CA GLN A 422 5.72 9.45 -8.21
C GLN A 422 7.04 8.83 -8.67
N SER A 423 7.15 7.49 -8.66
CA SER A 423 8.37 6.80 -9.10
C SER A 423 8.38 6.52 -10.60
N VAL A 424 7.25 6.67 -11.31
CA VAL A 424 7.20 6.56 -12.76
C VAL A 424 7.85 7.78 -13.38
N ARG A 425 8.94 7.56 -14.13
CA ARG A 425 9.70 8.68 -14.69
C ARG A 425 10.59 8.23 -15.85
N PRO A 426 10.79 9.08 -16.87
CA PRO A 426 11.92 8.93 -17.77
C PRO A 426 13.22 9.29 -17.03
N VAL A 427 14.26 8.47 -17.19
CA VAL A 427 15.60 8.71 -16.67
C VAL A 427 16.59 8.75 -17.83
N PRO A 428 17.15 9.93 -18.16
CA PRO A 428 18.12 10.06 -19.25
C PRO A 428 19.31 9.12 -19.07
N LEU A 429 19.78 8.53 -20.17
CA LEU A 429 21.01 7.76 -20.18
C LEU A 429 22.21 8.70 -20.23
N HIS A 430 23.12 8.56 -19.27
CA HIS A 430 24.38 9.28 -19.29
C HIS A 430 25.22 8.88 -20.51
N ARG A 431 25.93 9.84 -21.12
CA ARG A 431 26.77 9.61 -22.32
C ARG A 431 27.77 8.45 -22.15
N GLU A 432 28.22 8.21 -20.93
CA GLU A 432 29.15 7.12 -20.63
C GLU A 432 28.51 5.74 -20.79
N LEU A 433 27.23 5.58 -20.41
CA LEU A 433 26.50 4.33 -20.65
C LEU A 433 26.33 4.07 -22.15
N VAL A 434 26.14 5.12 -22.94
CA VAL A 434 26.08 5.03 -24.40
C VAL A 434 27.45 4.65 -24.97
N ARG A 435 28.54 5.29 -24.50
CA ARG A 435 29.93 4.98 -24.89
C ARG A 435 30.31 3.52 -24.57
N LEU A 436 29.89 3.03 -23.41
CA LEU A 436 30.14 1.64 -22.96
C LEU A 436 29.32 0.61 -23.72
N GLY A 437 28.37 1.01 -24.56
CA GLY A 437 27.65 0.09 -25.44
C GLY A 437 26.30 -0.37 -24.90
N PHE A 438 25.67 0.34 -23.96
CA PHE A 438 24.42 -0.11 -23.33
C PHE A 438 23.28 -0.26 -24.34
N LEU A 439 23.18 0.65 -25.32
CA LEU A 439 22.12 0.59 -26.34
C LEU A 439 22.30 -0.62 -27.27
N GLN A 440 23.55 -0.98 -27.58
CA GLN A 440 23.90 -2.16 -28.36
C GLN A 440 23.55 -3.42 -27.59
N PHE A 441 23.85 -3.46 -26.28
CA PHE A 441 23.44 -4.56 -25.41
C PHE A 441 21.92 -4.76 -25.40
N VAL A 442 21.15 -3.67 -25.24
CA VAL A 442 19.68 -3.72 -25.28
C VAL A 442 19.17 -4.27 -26.62
N GLU A 443 19.77 -3.84 -27.73
CA GLU A 443 19.38 -4.30 -29.06
C GLU A 443 19.69 -5.80 -29.27
N GLU A 444 20.84 -6.27 -28.77
CA GLU A 444 21.16 -7.70 -28.79
C GLU A 444 20.19 -8.52 -27.93
N CYS A 445 19.73 -7.99 -26.80
CA CYS A 445 18.66 -8.63 -26.01
C CYS A 445 17.37 -8.77 -26.83
N ARG A 446 16.98 -7.74 -27.60
CA ARG A 446 15.77 -7.81 -28.47
C ARG A 446 15.91 -8.87 -29.55
N LYS A 447 17.06 -8.94 -30.22
CA LYS A 447 17.33 -9.91 -31.30
C LYS A 447 17.32 -11.36 -30.83
N ARG A 448 17.75 -11.63 -29.60
CA ARG A 448 17.79 -12.98 -29.02
C ARG A 448 16.41 -13.55 -28.67
N GLY A 449 15.33 -12.87 -29.06
CA GLY A 449 13.95 -13.31 -28.79
C GLY A 449 13.55 -13.16 -27.33
N CYS A 450 14.30 -12.38 -26.53
CA CYS A 450 13.84 -12.00 -25.21
C CYS A 450 12.60 -11.12 -25.39
N SER A 451 11.48 -11.54 -24.79
CA SER A 451 10.25 -10.75 -24.78
C SER A 451 10.57 -9.30 -24.43
N PRO A 452 9.94 -8.30 -25.08
CA PRO A 452 10.08 -6.89 -24.70
C PRO A 452 9.80 -6.63 -23.22
N SER A 453 9.10 -7.56 -22.56
CA SER A 453 8.77 -7.58 -21.13
C SER A 453 9.67 -8.49 -20.27
N ALA A 454 10.64 -9.22 -20.80
CA ALA A 454 11.53 -10.05 -19.97
C ALA A 454 12.66 -9.20 -19.33
N PRO A 455 12.94 -9.33 -18.02
CA PRO A 455 14.00 -8.55 -17.37
C PRO A 455 15.39 -8.86 -17.92
N MET A 456 16.14 -7.81 -18.31
CA MET A 456 17.50 -7.95 -18.83
C MET A 456 18.49 -8.48 -17.79
N ALA A 457 18.18 -8.38 -16.49
CA ALA A 457 19.01 -8.95 -15.44
C ALA A 457 18.98 -10.49 -15.36
N GLN A 458 18.07 -11.13 -16.09
CA GLN A 458 17.97 -12.59 -16.21
C GLN A 458 18.71 -13.14 -17.43
N ILE A 459 19.27 -12.25 -18.26
CA ILE A 459 20.12 -12.51 -19.43
C ILE A 459 21.58 -12.44 -18.97
#